data_AF-A0A956RCC0-F1
#
_entry.id   AF-A0A956RCC0-F1
#
_cell.length_a   1.000
_cell.length_b   1.000
_cell.length_c   1.000
_cell.angle_alpha   90.00
_cell.angle_beta   90.00
_cell.angle_gamma   90.00
#
_symmetry.space_group_name_H-M   'P 1'
#
loop_
_entity.id
_entity.type
_entity.pdbx_description
1 polymer ?
#
loop_
_entity_poly.entity_id
_entity_poly.type
_entity_poly.pdbx_seq_one_letter_code
_entity_poly.pdbx_strand_id
1 'polypeptide(L)'
;GSHRRAILQLRRDLHNDRPLEDRALALAEASIGPAEAAELHRWNRRRVAAAAELEQLQRTYEGEVEAARRSLGAVASHEDFLAGIQLSGQGLYQSVLEFIDSARGPGKHPRSKNVRKTESTLVRFVHRTALRTTPFGSFTEIGAQPWRAAPVRLVAEGPRRTRVVRLNRGLLSWMASALRTIEGADRLLWLRLNDTIVRGDPIQAFTRGMEGDTRSYWSERFVSLPQT
;
A
#
# COMPACT_ATOMS: atom_id res chain seq x y z
N GLY A 1 -3.70 -52.85 34.16
CA GLY A 1 -3.43 -52.55 32.73
C GLY A 1 -4.06 -51.25 32.23
N SER A 2 -5.31 -50.93 32.57
CA SER A 2 -6.01 -49.71 32.09
C SER A 2 -5.66 -48.46 32.90
N HIS A 3 -5.55 -48.57 34.23
CA HIS A 3 -5.27 -47.44 35.13
C HIS A 3 -3.94 -46.73 34.82
N ARG A 4 -2.85 -47.49 34.67
CA ARG A 4 -1.54 -46.96 34.22
C ARG A 4 -1.62 -46.23 32.88
N ARG A 5 -2.39 -46.76 31.93
CA ARG A 5 -2.58 -46.12 30.61
C ARG A 5 -3.31 -44.79 30.74
N ALA A 6 -4.32 -44.72 31.58
CA ALA A 6 -5.09 -43.50 31.80
C ALA A 6 -4.28 -42.40 32.52
N ILE A 7 -3.42 -42.76 33.48
CA ILE A 7 -2.48 -41.81 34.11
C ILE A 7 -1.43 -41.30 33.09
N LEU A 8 -0.90 -42.18 32.23
CA LEU A 8 0.03 -41.77 31.17
C LEU A 8 -0.63 -40.80 30.19
N GLN A 9 -1.91 -41.03 29.87
CA GLN A 9 -2.69 -40.12 29.02
C GLN A 9 -2.93 -38.77 29.70
N LEU A 10 -3.33 -38.76 30.97
CA LEU A 10 -3.47 -37.53 31.77
C LEU A 10 -2.18 -36.70 31.77
N ARG A 11 -1.02 -37.35 32.03
CA ARG A 11 0.29 -36.69 31.98
C ARG A 11 0.57 -36.12 30.59
N ARG A 12 0.22 -36.85 29.53
CA ARG A 12 0.40 -36.39 28.15
C ARG A 12 -0.48 -35.18 27.85
N ASP A 13 -1.74 -35.18 28.28
CA ASP A 13 -2.66 -34.07 28.04
C ASP A 13 -2.24 -32.82 28.82
N LEU A 14 -1.84 -32.97 30.09
CA LEU A 14 -1.27 -31.89 30.89
C LEU A 14 0.01 -31.32 30.24
N HIS A 15 0.92 -32.20 29.79
CA HIS A 15 2.17 -31.79 29.14
C HIS A 15 1.94 -31.07 27.79
N ASN A 16 0.88 -31.44 27.07
CA ASN A 16 0.50 -30.80 25.80
C ASN A 16 -0.49 -29.63 25.99
N ASP A 17 -0.68 -29.16 27.23
CA ASP A 17 -1.56 -28.04 27.58
C ASP A 17 -3.01 -28.19 27.08
N ARG A 18 -3.52 -29.43 27.14
CA ARG A 18 -4.87 -29.77 26.70
C ARG A 18 -5.85 -29.77 27.86
N PRO A 19 -7.06 -29.20 27.71
CA PRO A 19 -8.09 -29.31 28.74
C PRO A 19 -8.43 -30.77 29.00
N LEU A 20 -8.66 -31.08 30.27
CA LEU A 20 -8.96 -32.42 30.77
C LEU A 20 -10.47 -32.62 30.89
N GLU A 21 -10.92 -33.80 30.49
CA GLU A 21 -12.30 -34.26 30.70
C GLU A 21 -12.53 -34.65 32.17
N ASP A 22 -13.79 -34.60 32.61
CA ASP A 22 -14.18 -34.89 34.00
C ASP A 22 -13.71 -36.27 34.48
N ARG A 23 -13.74 -37.29 33.61
CA ARG A 23 -13.25 -38.63 33.93
C ARG A 23 -11.74 -38.65 34.26
N ALA A 24 -10.96 -37.78 33.62
CA ALA A 24 -9.52 -37.70 33.82
C ALA A 24 -9.19 -36.95 35.11
N LEU A 25 -10.00 -35.94 35.47
CA LEU A 25 -9.92 -35.25 36.76
C LEU A 25 -10.26 -36.19 37.92
N ALA A 26 -11.36 -36.94 37.82
CA ALA A 26 -11.75 -37.91 38.85
C ALA A 26 -10.70 -39.02 39.04
N LEU A 27 -10.07 -39.46 37.95
CA LEU A 27 -8.96 -40.41 38.02
C LEU A 27 -7.74 -39.80 38.73
N ALA A 28 -7.44 -38.53 38.43
CA ALA A 28 -6.33 -37.82 39.06
C ALA A 28 -6.55 -37.67 40.56
N GLU A 29 -7.75 -37.24 40.99
CA GLU A 29 -8.16 -37.14 42.40
C GLU A 29 -7.96 -38.45 43.16
N ALA A 30 -8.30 -39.59 42.54
CA ALA A 30 -8.10 -40.90 43.15
C ALA A 30 -6.62 -41.33 43.26
N SER A 31 -5.71 -40.63 42.57
CA SER A 31 -4.31 -41.03 42.39
C SER A 31 -3.29 -40.05 43.00
N ILE A 32 -3.70 -38.81 43.34
CA ILE A 32 -2.82 -37.75 43.88
C ILE A 32 -3.39 -37.16 45.17
N GLY A 33 -2.58 -36.39 45.89
CA GLY A 33 -3.01 -35.73 47.12
C GLY A 33 -4.07 -34.64 46.88
N PRO A 34 -4.85 -34.26 47.92
CA PRO A 34 -5.92 -33.28 47.79
C PRO A 34 -5.44 -31.89 47.35
N ALA A 35 -4.22 -31.50 47.72
CA ALA A 35 -3.63 -30.23 47.31
C ALA A 35 -3.30 -30.22 45.80
N GLU A 36 -2.71 -31.29 45.30
CA GLU A 36 -2.37 -31.46 43.89
C GLU A 36 -3.63 -31.59 43.02
N ALA A 37 -4.67 -32.26 43.53
CA ALA A 37 -5.97 -32.33 42.86
C ALA A 37 -6.63 -30.95 42.75
N ALA A 38 -6.59 -30.15 43.82
CA ALA A 38 -7.11 -28.79 43.78
C ALA A 38 -6.33 -27.89 42.78
N GLU A 39 -5.01 -28.06 42.71
CA GLU A 39 -4.16 -27.38 41.74
C GLU A 39 -4.52 -27.78 40.29
N LEU A 40 -4.65 -29.07 40.02
CA LEU A 40 -5.02 -29.60 38.71
C LEU A 40 -6.38 -29.08 38.25
N HIS A 41 -7.36 -29.06 39.14
CA HIS A 41 -8.69 -28.48 38.88
C HIS A 41 -8.62 -26.99 38.59
N ARG A 42 -7.82 -26.24 39.37
CA ARG A 42 -7.63 -24.81 39.12
C ARG A 42 -6.98 -24.56 37.76
N TRP A 43 -5.95 -25.33 37.43
CA TRP A 43 -5.30 -25.28 36.13
C TRP A 43 -6.30 -25.61 35.00
N ASN A 44 -7.08 -26.69 35.12
CA ASN A 44 -8.03 -27.09 34.09
C ASN A 44 -9.12 -26.03 33.86
N ARG A 45 -9.68 -25.46 34.95
CA ARG A 45 -10.64 -24.35 34.84
C ARG A 45 -10.06 -23.15 34.11
N ARG A 46 -8.82 -22.75 34.44
CA ARG A 46 -8.12 -21.67 33.74
C ARG A 46 -7.90 -22.01 32.26
N ARG A 47 -7.55 -23.25 31.95
CA ARG A 47 -7.31 -23.68 30.57
C ARG A 47 -8.57 -23.63 29.72
N VAL A 48 -9.69 -24.11 30.25
CA VAL A 48 -11.01 -24.03 29.60
C VAL A 48 -11.45 -22.58 29.42
N ALA A 49 -11.32 -21.74 30.45
CA ALA A 49 -11.64 -20.32 30.36
C ALA A 49 -10.80 -19.60 29.29
N ALA A 50 -9.49 -19.83 29.27
CA ALA A 50 -8.60 -19.23 28.27
C ALA A 50 -8.92 -19.69 26.84
N ALA A 51 -9.38 -20.94 26.65
CA ALA A 51 -9.81 -21.40 25.33
C ALA A 51 -11.08 -20.67 24.85
N ALA A 52 -12.06 -20.48 25.74
CA ALA A 52 -13.27 -19.71 25.44
C ALA A 52 -12.98 -18.23 25.16
N GLU A 53 -12.09 -17.61 25.94
CA GLU A 53 -11.63 -16.24 25.71
C GLU A 53 -10.92 -16.09 24.36
N LEU A 54 -10.08 -17.05 23.97
CA LEU A 54 -9.40 -17.03 22.68
C LEU A 54 -10.39 -17.13 21.51
N GLU A 55 -11.41 -17.98 21.62
CA GLU A 55 -12.47 -18.08 20.62
C GLU A 55 -13.28 -16.78 20.51
N GLN A 56 -13.58 -16.14 21.65
CA GLN A 56 -14.24 -14.84 21.67
C GLN A 56 -13.36 -13.76 21.04
N LEU A 57 -12.07 -13.70 21.39
CA LEU A 57 -11.10 -12.78 20.82
C LEU A 57 -11.01 -12.93 19.30
N GLN A 58 -10.95 -14.16 18.79
CA GLN A 58 -10.91 -14.42 17.36
C GLN A 58 -12.14 -13.85 16.64
N ARG A 59 -13.34 -14.02 17.22
CA ARG A 59 -14.59 -13.47 16.65
C ARG A 59 -14.60 -11.95 16.65
N THR A 60 -14.20 -11.34 17.77
CA THR A 60 -14.09 -9.87 17.88
C THR A 60 -13.08 -9.32 16.88
N TYR A 61 -11.88 -9.90 16.81
CA TYR A 61 -10.82 -9.50 15.89
C TYR A 61 -11.28 -9.58 14.42
N GLU A 62 -11.95 -10.67 14.02
CA GLU A 62 -12.49 -10.77 12.67
C GLU A 62 -13.53 -9.67 12.38
N GLY A 63 -14.39 -9.34 13.35
CA GLY A 63 -15.35 -8.26 13.22
C GLY A 63 -14.69 -6.88 13.06
N GLU A 64 -13.68 -6.59 13.87
CA GLU A 64 -12.91 -5.34 13.83
C GLU A 64 -12.16 -5.18 12.50
N VAL A 65 -11.53 -6.26 12.00
CA VAL A 65 -10.84 -6.24 10.70
C VAL A 65 -11.81 -5.92 9.56
N GLU A 66 -12.99 -6.52 9.55
CA GLU A 66 -13.99 -6.22 8.51
C GLU A 66 -14.51 -4.78 8.62
N ALA A 67 -14.69 -4.25 9.84
CA ALA A 67 -15.05 -2.85 10.04
C ALA A 67 -13.94 -1.88 9.59
N ALA A 68 -12.69 -2.20 9.86
CA ALA A 68 -11.53 -1.44 9.42
C ALA A 68 -11.43 -1.42 7.88
N ARG A 69 -11.69 -2.54 7.21
CA ARG A 69 -11.72 -2.61 5.73
C ARG A 69 -12.80 -1.74 5.12
N ARG A 70 -14.01 -1.73 5.70
CA ARG A 70 -15.08 -0.81 5.28
C ARG A 70 -14.66 0.65 5.40
N SER A 71 -14.03 1.00 6.53
CA SER A 71 -13.52 2.35 6.78
C SER A 71 -12.41 2.73 5.78
N LEU A 72 -11.49 1.80 5.50
CA LEU A 72 -10.44 1.98 4.50
C LEU A 72 -11.02 2.16 3.10
N GLY A 73 -12.03 1.37 2.73
CA GLY A 73 -12.76 1.51 1.47
C GLY A 73 -13.46 2.87 1.34
N ALA A 74 -14.05 3.37 2.43
CA ALA A 74 -14.66 4.70 2.45
C ALA A 74 -13.63 5.81 2.19
N VAL A 75 -12.49 5.78 2.89
CA VAL A 75 -11.38 6.74 2.66
C VAL A 75 -10.84 6.62 1.24
N ALA A 76 -10.61 5.41 0.75
CA ALA A 76 -10.09 5.15 -0.58
C ALA A 76 -11.05 5.60 -1.69
N SER A 77 -12.35 5.70 -1.41
CA SER A 77 -13.35 6.13 -2.38
C SER A 77 -13.47 7.65 -2.55
N HIS A 78 -12.70 8.44 -1.78
CA HIS A 78 -12.68 9.89 -1.94
C HIS A 78 -12.03 10.28 -3.28
N GLU A 79 -12.61 11.24 -4.00
CA GLU A 79 -12.17 11.65 -5.35
C GLU A 79 -10.68 12.04 -5.37
N ASP A 80 -10.26 12.91 -4.45
CA ASP A 80 -8.85 13.31 -4.33
C ASP A 80 -7.92 12.13 -4.07
N PHE A 81 -8.37 11.13 -3.31
CA PHE A 81 -7.55 9.96 -3.05
C PHE A 81 -7.39 9.11 -4.32
N LEU A 82 -8.50 8.85 -5.02
CA LEU A 82 -8.52 8.12 -6.29
C LEU A 82 -7.68 8.81 -7.37
N ALA A 83 -7.76 10.14 -7.47
CA ALA A 83 -6.94 10.91 -8.41
C ALA A 83 -5.44 10.72 -8.14
N GLY A 84 -5.04 10.66 -6.87
CA GLY A 84 -3.65 10.44 -6.47
C GLY A 84 -3.19 9.02 -6.75
N ILE A 85 -4.06 8.03 -6.53
CA ILE A 85 -3.81 6.63 -6.86
C ILE A 85 -3.66 6.45 -8.38
N GLN A 86 -4.49 7.11 -9.19
CA GLN A 86 -4.45 7.01 -10.65
C GLN A 86 -3.07 7.40 -11.21
N LEU A 87 -2.42 8.39 -10.61
CA LEU A 87 -1.05 8.80 -10.97
C LEU A 87 0.03 7.76 -10.64
N SER A 88 -0.27 6.82 -9.73
CA SER A 88 0.64 5.73 -9.37
C SER A 88 0.56 4.55 -10.36
N GLY A 89 -0.44 4.53 -11.24
CA GLY A 89 -0.55 3.58 -12.35
C GLY A 89 -1.92 2.90 -12.44
N GLN A 90 -2.30 2.55 -13.67
CA GLN A 90 -3.62 1.99 -13.99
C GLN A 90 -3.92 0.69 -13.26
N GLY A 91 -2.95 -0.22 -13.15
CA GLY A 91 -3.16 -1.52 -12.48
C GLY A 91 -3.52 -1.36 -11.01
N LEU A 92 -2.84 -0.46 -10.29
CA LEU A 92 -3.16 -0.17 -8.89
C LEU A 92 -4.55 0.48 -8.77
N TYR A 93 -4.86 1.44 -9.64
CA TYR A 93 -6.16 2.09 -9.66
C TYR A 93 -7.32 1.08 -9.77
N GLN A 94 -7.23 0.13 -10.71
CA GLN A 94 -8.24 -0.92 -10.87
C GLN A 94 -8.34 -1.81 -9.62
N SER A 95 -7.21 -2.26 -9.07
CA SER A 95 -7.22 -3.04 -7.83
C SER A 95 -7.85 -2.31 -6.65
N VAL A 96 -7.68 -0.98 -6.57
CA VAL A 96 -8.32 -0.15 -5.53
C VAL A 96 -9.82 -0.04 -5.74
N LEU A 97 -10.30 0.10 -6.98
CA LEU A 97 -11.74 0.08 -7.26
C LEU A 97 -12.36 -1.26 -6.86
N GLU A 98 -11.75 -2.38 -7.24
CA GLU A 98 -12.17 -3.72 -6.81
C GLU A 98 -12.20 -3.88 -5.28
N PHE A 99 -11.21 -3.29 -4.58
CA PHE A 99 -11.19 -3.26 -3.12
C PHE A 99 -12.35 -2.43 -2.54
N ILE A 100 -12.61 -1.24 -3.09
CA ILE A 100 -13.72 -0.39 -2.64
C ILE A 100 -15.06 -1.10 -2.82
N ASP A 101 -15.27 -1.74 -3.96
CA ASP A 101 -16.52 -2.46 -4.25
C ASP A 101 -16.69 -3.66 -3.32
N SER A 102 -15.64 -4.44 -3.10
CA SER A 102 -15.69 -5.56 -2.15
C SER A 102 -15.85 -5.12 -0.69
N ALA A 103 -15.33 -3.94 -0.32
CA ALA A 103 -15.56 -3.35 1.01
C ALA A 103 -17.00 -2.84 1.20
N ARG A 104 -17.71 -2.46 0.13
CA ARG A 104 -19.12 -2.02 0.18
C ARG A 104 -20.11 -3.18 0.15
N GLY A 105 -19.70 -4.30 -0.45
CA GLY A 105 -20.56 -5.48 -0.63
C GLY A 105 -20.97 -6.13 0.71
N PRO A 106 -22.14 -6.81 0.74
CA PRO A 106 -22.53 -7.60 1.89
C PRO A 106 -21.63 -8.86 2.00
N GLY A 107 -21.14 -9.14 3.21
CA GLY A 107 -20.37 -10.36 3.51
C GLY A 107 -18.93 -10.09 3.95
N LYS A 108 -18.15 -11.17 4.09
CA LYS A 108 -16.73 -11.09 4.45
C LYS A 108 -15.91 -10.70 3.23
N HIS A 109 -14.94 -9.81 3.43
CA HIS A 109 -14.03 -9.40 2.37
C HIS A 109 -13.25 -10.60 1.80
N PRO A 110 -13.09 -10.71 0.46
CA PRO A 110 -12.35 -11.82 -0.14
C PRO A 110 -10.92 -11.93 0.42
N ARG A 111 -10.54 -13.12 0.88
CA ARG A 111 -9.21 -13.39 1.48
C ARG A 111 -8.11 -13.67 0.43
N SER A 112 -8.22 -13.12 -0.78
CA SER A 112 -7.26 -13.39 -1.86
C SER A 112 -5.90 -12.71 -1.65
N LYS A 113 -4.83 -13.28 -2.21
CA LYS A 113 -3.47 -12.72 -2.12
C LYS A 113 -3.39 -11.29 -2.70
N ASN A 114 -4.10 -11.04 -3.79
CA ASN A 114 -4.12 -9.73 -4.46
C ASN A 114 -4.83 -8.69 -3.58
N VAL A 115 -5.97 -9.04 -3.00
CA VAL A 115 -6.71 -8.14 -2.09
C VAL A 115 -5.85 -7.73 -0.90
N ARG A 116 -5.14 -8.68 -0.26
CA ARG A 116 -4.23 -8.36 0.86
C ARG A 116 -3.09 -7.43 0.45
N LYS A 117 -2.56 -7.60 -0.77
CA LYS A 117 -1.52 -6.72 -1.31
C LYS A 117 -2.09 -5.31 -1.53
N THR A 118 -3.30 -5.20 -2.08
CA THR A 118 -4.00 -3.93 -2.27
C THR A 118 -4.28 -3.26 -0.93
N GLU A 119 -4.81 -3.99 0.04
CA GLU A 119 -5.08 -3.50 1.41
C GLU A 119 -3.81 -2.92 2.05
N SER A 120 -2.70 -3.66 2.02
CA SER A 120 -1.41 -3.17 2.54
C SER A 120 -0.91 -1.93 1.79
N THR A 121 -1.12 -1.87 0.48
CA THR A 121 -0.75 -0.71 -0.35
C THR A 121 -1.61 0.50 0.00
N LEU A 122 -2.92 0.33 0.18
CA LEU A 122 -3.84 1.37 0.59
C LEU A 122 -3.47 1.95 1.95
N VAL A 123 -3.18 1.12 2.95
CA VAL A 123 -2.73 1.58 4.27
C VAL A 123 -1.50 2.49 4.16
N ARG A 124 -0.54 2.16 3.28
CA ARG A 124 0.64 3.01 3.04
C ARG A 124 0.28 4.34 2.39
N PHE A 125 -0.66 4.35 1.44
CA PHE A 125 -1.13 5.59 0.82
C PHE A 125 -1.91 6.46 1.81
N VAL A 126 -2.82 5.88 2.59
CA VAL A 126 -3.55 6.61 3.66
C VAL A 126 -2.56 7.20 4.65
N HIS A 127 -1.60 6.42 5.13
CA HIS A 127 -0.54 6.92 6.00
C HIS A 127 0.26 8.05 5.33
N ARG A 128 0.59 7.93 4.04
CA ARG A 128 1.30 8.99 3.31
C ARG A 128 0.47 10.28 3.25
N THR A 129 -0.79 10.20 2.86
CA THR A 129 -1.68 11.35 2.73
C THR A 129 -1.93 12.04 4.07
N ALA A 130 -2.01 11.28 5.17
CA ALA A 130 -2.25 11.83 6.49
C ALA A 130 -0.99 12.41 7.15
N LEU A 131 0.19 11.80 6.94
CA LEU A 131 1.38 12.06 7.77
C LEU A 131 2.61 12.53 7.00
N ARG A 132 2.61 12.51 5.66
CA ARG A 132 3.76 12.95 4.87
C ARG A 132 3.42 14.19 4.05
N THR A 133 4.28 15.20 4.20
CA THR A 133 4.18 16.48 3.48
C THR A 133 4.92 16.49 2.14
N THR A 134 5.53 15.36 1.74
CA THR A 134 6.25 15.25 0.48
C THR A 134 5.28 15.34 -0.71
N PRO A 135 5.45 16.32 -1.63
CA PRO A 135 4.56 16.51 -2.77
C PRO A 135 4.37 15.24 -3.61
N PHE A 136 3.12 14.82 -3.77
CA PHE A 136 2.73 13.76 -4.70
C PHE A 136 1.26 13.85 -5.08
N GLY A 137 0.99 14.07 -6.36
CA GLY A 137 -0.37 14.10 -6.91
C GLY A 137 -1.30 15.01 -6.10
N SER A 138 -2.51 14.51 -5.83
CA SER A 138 -3.53 15.15 -5.00
C SER A 138 -3.45 14.81 -3.51
N PHE A 139 -2.45 14.05 -3.05
CA PHE A 139 -2.33 13.72 -1.62
C PHE A 139 -1.80 14.86 -0.77
N THR A 140 -1.19 15.86 -1.40
CA THR A 140 -0.51 16.96 -0.71
C THR A 140 -0.66 18.22 -1.55
N GLU A 141 -0.82 19.35 -0.88
CA GLU A 141 -0.99 20.65 -1.50
C GLU A 141 0.27 21.49 -1.28
N ILE A 142 0.59 22.35 -2.24
CA ILE A 142 1.68 23.32 -2.13
C ILE A 142 1.03 24.70 -2.21
N GLY A 143 1.39 25.55 -1.26
CA GLY A 143 0.97 26.95 -1.23
C GLY A 143 2.14 27.85 -0.82
N ALA A 144 2.00 29.13 -1.13
CA ALA A 144 2.91 30.16 -0.66
C ALA A 144 2.22 30.96 0.45
N GLN A 145 2.94 31.22 1.54
CA GLN A 145 2.49 32.11 2.60
C GLN A 145 3.48 33.28 2.71
N PRO A 146 3.01 34.54 2.63
CA PRO A 146 3.87 35.70 2.87
C PRO A 146 4.42 35.69 4.30
N TRP A 147 5.68 36.12 4.45
CA TRP A 147 6.26 36.34 5.77
C TRP A 147 5.50 37.47 6.49
N ARG A 148 5.06 37.23 7.73
CA ARG A 148 4.34 38.22 8.56
C ARG A 148 4.84 38.13 9.99
N ALA A 149 4.98 39.28 10.65
CA ALA A 149 5.46 39.37 12.04
C ALA A 149 4.44 38.84 13.06
N ALA A 150 3.13 38.97 12.77
CA ALA A 150 2.07 38.47 13.62
C ALA A 150 1.65 37.04 13.19
N PRO A 151 1.25 36.17 14.14
CA PRO A 151 0.70 34.85 13.83
C PRO A 151 -0.51 34.98 12.89
N VAL A 152 -0.47 34.27 11.77
CA VAL A 152 -1.60 34.21 10.84
C VAL A 152 -2.63 33.26 11.40
N ARG A 153 -3.85 33.75 11.65
CA ARG A 153 -4.99 32.88 11.94
C ARG A 153 -5.42 32.21 10.64
N LEU A 154 -5.64 30.89 10.68
CA LEU A 154 -6.26 30.17 9.59
C LEU A 154 -7.65 30.78 9.35
N VAL A 155 -7.89 31.26 8.13
CA VAL A 155 -9.19 31.82 7.73
C VAL A 155 -10.16 30.64 7.56
N ALA A 156 -11.40 30.80 8.01
CA ALA A 156 -12.42 29.74 7.96
C ALA A 156 -12.75 29.32 6.51
N GLU A 157 -12.73 30.27 5.58
CA GLU A 157 -12.70 29.99 4.15
C GLU A 157 -11.29 29.55 3.77
N GLY A 158 -11.11 28.23 3.63
CA GLY A 158 -9.84 27.63 3.25
C GLY A 158 -9.30 28.18 1.92
N PRO A 159 -8.00 28.00 1.64
CA PRO A 159 -7.39 28.49 0.41
C PRO A 159 -8.07 27.89 -0.83
N ARG A 160 -8.23 28.70 -1.89
CA ARG A 160 -8.70 28.22 -3.19
C ARG A 160 -7.69 27.21 -3.74
N ARG A 161 -8.12 25.96 -3.88
CA ARG A 161 -7.33 24.88 -4.46
C ARG A 161 -7.44 24.90 -5.98
N THR A 162 -6.30 24.78 -6.65
CA THR A 162 -6.25 24.66 -8.12
C THR A 162 -5.41 23.44 -8.49
N ARG A 163 -5.97 22.57 -9.33
CA ARG A 163 -5.26 21.39 -9.85
C ARG A 163 -4.54 21.77 -11.14
N VAL A 164 -3.24 21.50 -11.21
CA VAL A 164 -2.43 21.72 -12.42
C VAL A 164 -1.94 20.38 -12.93
N VAL A 165 -2.37 20.00 -14.13
CA VAL A 165 -1.98 18.74 -14.78
C VAL A 165 -0.93 19.00 -15.84
N ARG A 166 0.08 18.15 -15.91
CA ARG A 166 1.14 18.20 -16.94
C ARG A 166 1.25 16.84 -17.62
N LEU A 167 1.53 16.86 -18.92
CA LEU A 167 1.90 15.65 -19.63
C LEU A 167 3.23 15.11 -19.11
N ASN A 168 3.36 13.78 -19.10
CA ASN A 168 4.65 13.14 -18.85
C ASN A 168 5.67 13.67 -19.87
N ARG A 169 6.84 14.12 -19.39
CA ARG A 169 7.88 14.71 -20.25
C ARG A 169 8.33 13.75 -21.35
N GLY A 170 8.50 12.46 -21.04
CA GLY A 170 8.89 11.45 -22.03
C GLY A 170 7.83 11.26 -23.12
N LEU A 171 6.55 11.22 -22.74
CA LEU A 171 5.46 11.16 -23.71
C LEU A 171 5.41 12.41 -24.60
N LEU A 172 5.53 13.60 -23.99
CA LEU A 172 5.56 14.86 -24.74
C LEU A 172 6.73 14.91 -25.72
N SER A 173 7.93 14.51 -25.27
CA SER A 173 9.11 14.43 -26.14
C SER A 173 8.90 13.46 -27.30
N TRP A 174 8.35 12.27 -27.02
CA TRP A 174 8.02 11.29 -28.06
C TRP A 174 7.04 11.85 -29.09
N MET A 175 5.95 12.50 -28.63
CA MET A 175 4.99 13.15 -29.53
C MET A 175 5.66 14.22 -30.39
N ALA A 176 6.50 15.08 -29.79
CA ALA A 176 7.23 16.12 -30.50
C ALA A 176 8.20 15.54 -31.55
N SER A 177 8.82 14.40 -31.26
CA SER A 177 9.67 13.69 -32.21
C SER A 177 8.86 13.09 -33.37
N ALA A 178 7.72 12.47 -33.07
CA ALA A 178 6.81 11.92 -34.09
C ALA A 178 6.27 13.00 -35.04
N LEU A 179 6.07 14.24 -34.56
CA LEU A 179 5.68 15.35 -35.44
C LEU A 179 6.71 15.64 -36.54
N ARG A 180 8.00 15.39 -36.29
CA ARG A 180 9.08 15.64 -37.28
C ARG A 180 9.02 14.69 -38.47
N THR A 181 8.35 13.54 -38.32
CA THR A 181 8.24 12.53 -39.38
C THR A 181 6.99 12.71 -40.23
N ILE A 182 6.13 13.68 -39.91
CA ILE A 182 4.92 13.97 -40.69
C ILE A 182 5.30 14.74 -41.95
N GLU A 183 4.72 14.36 -43.08
CA GLU A 183 4.89 15.07 -44.35
C GLU A 183 4.44 16.54 -44.22
N GLY A 184 5.29 17.48 -44.63
CA GLY A 184 5.03 18.92 -44.52
C GLY A 184 5.30 19.54 -43.14
N ALA A 185 5.83 18.77 -42.18
CA ALA A 185 6.18 19.30 -40.85
C ALA A 185 7.24 20.41 -40.90
N ASP A 186 8.12 20.39 -41.90
CA ASP A 186 9.11 21.43 -42.19
C ASP A 186 8.49 22.82 -42.40
N ARG A 187 7.22 22.88 -42.83
CA ARG A 187 6.47 24.13 -43.00
C ARG A 187 5.89 24.67 -41.69
N LEU A 188 5.76 23.82 -40.67
CA LEU A 188 5.13 24.15 -39.39
C LEU A 188 6.13 24.30 -38.25
N LEU A 189 7.28 23.63 -38.35
CA LEU A 189 8.28 23.56 -37.30
C LEU A 189 9.43 24.52 -37.57
N TRP A 190 9.77 25.31 -36.55
CA TRP A 190 10.94 26.18 -36.61
C TRP A 190 12.19 25.37 -36.27
N LEU A 191 13.18 25.43 -37.15
CA LEU A 191 14.46 24.78 -36.94
C LEU A 191 15.43 25.74 -36.27
N ARG A 192 16.20 25.20 -35.33
CA ARG A 192 17.35 25.88 -34.72
C ARG A 192 18.54 24.94 -34.74
N LEU A 193 19.74 25.51 -34.85
CA LEU A 193 20.95 24.74 -34.62
C LEU A 193 20.98 24.27 -33.15
N ASN A 194 21.53 23.09 -32.92
CA ASN A 194 21.78 22.61 -31.57
C ASN A 194 22.81 23.53 -30.90
N ASP A 195 22.46 24.09 -29.73
CA ASP A 195 23.32 25.07 -29.01
C ASP A 195 24.66 24.49 -28.56
N THR A 196 24.80 23.15 -28.56
CA THR A 196 26.01 22.44 -28.18
C THR A 196 26.91 22.09 -29.37
N ILE A 197 26.57 22.58 -30.57
CA ILE A 197 27.35 22.32 -31.77
C ILE A 197 28.75 22.94 -31.63
N VAL A 198 29.77 22.12 -31.80
CA VAL A 198 31.16 22.53 -31.99
C VAL A 198 31.48 22.31 -33.45
N ARG A 199 31.76 23.40 -34.16
CA ARG A 199 32.14 23.36 -35.58
C ARG A 199 33.61 22.95 -35.68
N GLY A 200 33.87 21.88 -36.41
CA GLY A 200 35.19 21.30 -36.70
C GLY A 200 35.04 20.19 -37.74
N ASP A 201 36.15 19.50 -38.06
CA ASP A 201 36.12 18.27 -38.83
C ASP A 201 36.56 17.11 -37.91
N PRO A 202 35.62 16.36 -37.31
CA PRO A 202 34.17 16.34 -37.55
C PRO A 202 33.36 17.39 -36.76
N ILE A 203 32.12 17.65 -37.19
CA ILE A 203 31.13 18.43 -36.44
C ILE A 203 30.69 17.61 -35.24
N GLN A 204 30.76 18.19 -34.04
CA GLN A 204 30.36 17.52 -32.81
C GLN A 204 29.16 18.22 -32.18
N ALA A 205 28.25 17.45 -31.60
CA ALA A 205 27.12 17.99 -30.85
C ALA A 205 26.72 17.04 -29.72
N PHE A 206 26.12 17.59 -28.67
CA PHE A 206 25.51 16.82 -27.60
C PHE A 206 24.01 16.70 -27.83
N THR A 207 23.50 15.47 -27.77
CA THR A 207 22.06 15.19 -27.83
C THR A 207 21.58 14.72 -26.47
N ARG A 208 20.50 15.32 -25.97
CA ARG A 208 19.95 14.95 -24.66
C ARG A 208 19.17 13.65 -24.75
N GLY A 209 19.15 12.92 -23.63
CA GLY A 209 18.17 11.86 -23.41
C GLY A 209 16.75 12.44 -23.40
N MET A 210 15.78 11.61 -23.78
CA MET A 210 14.37 11.97 -23.96
C MET A 210 14.13 13.09 -24.98
N GLU A 211 14.85 13.11 -26.10
CA GLU A 211 14.48 13.92 -27.29
C GLU A 211 13.40 13.25 -28.15
N GLY A 212 12.86 12.10 -27.71
CA GLY A 212 11.70 11.45 -28.30
C GLY A 212 12.00 10.50 -29.47
N ASP A 213 13.28 10.30 -29.81
CA ASP A 213 13.69 9.22 -30.71
C ASP A 213 13.73 7.88 -29.93
N THR A 214 13.40 6.77 -30.60
CA THR A 214 13.34 5.42 -30.01
C THR A 214 14.68 4.96 -29.42
N ARG A 215 15.79 5.56 -29.83
CA ARG A 215 17.16 5.29 -29.37
C ARG A 215 17.61 6.19 -28.22
N SER A 216 16.94 7.30 -27.95
CA SER A 216 17.40 8.35 -27.02
C SER A 216 16.59 8.43 -25.73
N TYR A 217 15.69 7.49 -25.43
CA TYR A 217 14.89 7.55 -24.20
C TYR A 217 15.74 7.53 -22.91
N TRP A 218 16.95 6.95 -22.94
CA TRP A 218 17.78 6.78 -21.74
C TRP A 218 19.22 7.28 -21.85
N SER A 219 19.74 7.58 -23.05
CA SER A 219 21.16 7.92 -23.21
C SER A 219 21.33 9.33 -23.77
N GLU A 220 21.98 10.15 -22.95
CA GLU A 220 22.69 11.33 -23.42
C GLU A 220 23.93 10.86 -24.20
N ARG A 221 24.24 11.53 -25.32
CA ARG A 221 25.40 11.16 -26.13
C ARG A 221 26.01 12.34 -26.86
N PHE A 222 27.31 12.24 -27.10
CA PHE A 222 28.00 13.05 -28.08
C PHE A 222 27.88 12.38 -29.45
N VAL A 223 27.46 13.16 -30.43
CA VAL A 223 27.35 12.76 -31.83
C VAL A 223 28.44 13.48 -32.61
N SER A 224 29.12 12.72 -33.47
CA SER A 224 30.16 13.22 -34.36
C SER A 224 29.70 12.97 -35.79
N LEU A 225 29.57 14.03 -36.59
CA LEU A 225 29.13 13.98 -37.98
C LEU A 225 30.27 14.48 -38.87
N PRO A 226 30.65 13.74 -39.93
CA PRO A 226 31.62 14.23 -40.90
C PRO A 226 31.08 15.48 -41.59
N GLN A 227 31.97 16.41 -41.92
CA GLN A 227 31.60 17.61 -42.67
C GLN A 227 31.52 17.22 -44.16
N THR A 228 30.30 16.98 -44.67
CA THR A 228 30.03 16.77 -46.11
C THR A 228 30.01 18.07 -46.89
#